data_AF-A0A765T7G2-F1
#
_entry.id   AF-A0A765T7G2-F1
#
_cell.length_a   1.000
_cell.length_b   1.000
_cell.length_c   1.000
_cell.angle_alpha   90.00
_cell.angle_beta   90.00
_cell.angle_gamma   90.00
#
_symmetry.space_group_name_H-M   'P 1'
#
loop_
_entity.id
_entity.type
_entity.pdbx_description
1 polymer ?
#
loop_
_entity_poly.entity_id
_entity_poly.type
_entity_poly.pdbx_seq_one_letter_code
_entity_poly.pdbx_strand_id
1 'polypeptide(L)'
;FDRQIIIPPIIFNGIAYTDPGSGNNPGGTRYTGYGFEVRKNGVLIASRETKGAIPGSYSAVIDMPGGRGSVTLEFKIFQKGNQGAGNITDCTVIVTKKAASGISIR
;
A
#
# COMPACT_ATOMS: atom_id res chain seq x y z
N PHE A 1 -4.72 0.99 -27.91
CA PHE A 1 -4.80 2.20 -27.08
C PHE A 1 -3.98 1.99 -25.83
N ASP A 2 -3.25 3.02 -25.43
CA ASP A 2 -2.61 3.02 -24.13
C ASP A 2 -3.64 3.07 -23.03
N ARG A 3 -3.27 2.53 -21.88
CA ARG A 3 -4.09 2.51 -20.67
C ARG A 3 -3.25 3.03 -19.53
N GLN A 4 -3.93 3.42 -18.46
CA GLN A 4 -3.31 3.69 -17.18
C GLN A 4 -4.05 2.91 -16.11
N ILE A 5 -3.29 2.36 -15.18
CA ILE A 5 -3.82 1.81 -13.94
C ILE A 5 -3.81 2.93 -12.91
N ILE A 6 -4.95 3.18 -12.28
CA ILE A 6 -5.10 4.13 -11.18
C ILE A 6 -5.42 3.32 -9.93
N ILE A 7 -4.65 3.57 -8.88
CA ILE A 7 -4.79 2.97 -7.56
C ILE A 7 -5.11 4.12 -6.62
N PRO A 8 -6.39 4.31 -6.24
CA PRO A 8 -6.76 5.20 -5.15
C PRO A 8 -6.04 4.81 -3.85
N PRO A 9 -5.99 5.70 -2.84
CA PRO A 9 -5.29 5.43 -1.60
C PRO A 9 -5.76 4.13 -0.93
N ILE A 10 -4.81 3.22 -0.74
CA ILE A 10 -4.91 2.07 0.17
C ILE A 10 -4.24 2.51 1.46
N ILE A 11 -4.98 2.50 2.57
CA ILE A 11 -4.49 2.91 3.89
C ILE A 11 -4.39 1.68 4.77
N PHE A 12 -3.29 1.55 5.51
CA PHE A 12 -3.08 0.44 6.43
C PHE A 12 -2.43 0.95 7.71
N ASN A 13 -2.83 0.39 8.84
CA ASN A 13 -2.36 0.84 10.15
C ASN A 13 -2.23 -0.29 11.15
N GLY A 14 -1.29 -0.10 12.07
CA GLY A 14 -1.25 -0.86 13.31
C GLY A 14 -2.32 -0.42 14.28
N ILE A 15 -2.57 -1.27 15.27
CA ILE A 15 -3.48 -1.00 16.39
C ILE A 15 -2.64 -0.76 17.64
N ALA A 16 -3.09 0.19 18.47
CA ALA A 16 -2.46 0.46 19.75
C ALA A 16 -2.65 -0.73 20.71
N TYR A 17 -1.62 -1.07 21.45
CA TYR A 17 -1.68 -2.05 22.54
C TYR A 17 -0.87 -1.56 23.74
N THR A 18 -1.23 -2.04 24.91
CA THR A 18 -0.47 -1.79 26.14
C THR A 18 0.61 -2.85 26.26
N ASP A 19 1.88 -2.42 26.23
CA ASP A 19 2.99 -3.25 26.64
C ASP A 19 3.14 -3.17 28.17
N PRO A 20 3.02 -4.29 28.91
CA PRO A 20 3.17 -4.30 30.36
C PRO A 20 4.58 -3.93 30.84
N GLY A 21 5.58 -3.94 29.96
CA GLY A 21 6.98 -3.77 30.35
C GLY A 21 7.55 -5.01 31.04
N SER A 22 8.86 -5.01 31.26
CA SER A 22 9.55 -6.03 32.05
C SER A 22 10.94 -5.57 32.49
N GLY A 23 11.38 -5.98 33.69
CA GLY A 23 12.66 -5.54 34.25
C GLY A 23 12.75 -4.01 34.31
N ASN A 24 13.77 -3.43 33.65
CA ASN A 24 13.98 -1.98 33.57
C ASN A 24 13.17 -1.30 32.44
N ASN A 25 12.32 -2.02 31.71
CA ASN A 25 11.44 -1.46 30.69
C ASN A 25 10.11 -1.07 31.32
N PRO A 26 9.77 0.22 31.41
CA PRO A 26 8.55 0.69 32.08
C PRO A 26 7.25 0.33 31.36
N GLY A 27 7.31 -0.28 30.17
CA GLY A 27 6.14 -0.57 29.36
C GLY A 27 5.55 0.70 28.72
N GLY A 28 4.28 0.64 28.32
CA GLY A 28 3.53 1.78 27.78
C GLY A 28 2.75 1.46 26.51
N THR A 29 2.17 2.49 25.89
CA THR A 29 1.46 2.34 24.62
C THR A 29 2.43 2.07 23.49
N ARG A 30 2.21 0.97 22.78
CA ARG A 30 2.91 0.62 21.56
C ARG A 30 1.91 0.39 20.44
N TYR A 31 2.41 0.26 19.23
CA TYR A 31 1.61 0.02 18.04
C TYR A 31 2.17 -1.19 17.31
N THR A 32 1.29 -2.05 16.81
CA THR A 32 1.70 -3.12 15.91
C THR A 32 2.29 -2.53 14.63
N GLY A 33 3.28 -3.21 14.05
CA GLY A 33 3.95 -2.75 12.83
C GLY A 33 3.49 -3.53 11.62
N TYR A 34 3.31 -2.85 10.48
CA TYR A 34 3.03 -3.48 9.19
C TYR A 34 3.90 -2.92 8.09
N GLY A 35 4.30 -3.80 7.18
CA GLY A 35 4.85 -3.46 5.88
C GLY A 35 3.83 -3.73 4.78
N PHE A 36 3.92 -2.94 3.72
CA PHE A 36 3.11 -3.05 2.52
C PHE A 36 4.01 -2.92 1.30
N GLU A 37 3.95 -3.91 0.41
CA GLU A 37 4.72 -3.96 -0.82
C GLU A 37 3.81 -4.06 -2.04
N VAL A 38 4.23 -3.40 -3.12
CA VAL A 38 3.61 -3.53 -4.43
C VAL A 38 4.65 -3.97 -5.44
N ARG A 39 4.35 -5.05 -6.17
CA ARG A 39 5.17 -5.51 -7.29
C ARG A 39 4.42 -5.34 -8.59
N LYS A 40 5.13 -4.93 -9.64
CA LYS A 40 4.66 -4.90 -11.03
C LYS A 40 5.46 -5.91 -11.83
N ASN A 41 4.79 -6.92 -12.36
CA ASN A 41 5.42 -8.01 -13.12
C ASN A 41 6.61 -8.63 -12.34
N GLY A 42 6.41 -8.88 -11.04
CA GLY A 42 7.43 -9.42 -10.13
C GLY A 42 8.45 -8.40 -9.60
N VAL A 43 8.56 -7.21 -10.19
CA VAL A 43 9.51 -6.15 -9.75
C VAL A 43 8.89 -5.30 -8.65
N LEU A 44 9.59 -5.13 -7.53
CA LEU A 44 9.16 -4.25 -6.43
C LEU A 44 9.14 -2.79 -6.88
N ILE A 45 7.97 -2.15 -6.81
CA ILE A 45 7.77 -0.74 -7.20
C ILE A 45 7.40 0.16 -6.01
N ALA A 46 6.99 -0.42 -4.88
CA ALA A 46 6.78 0.32 -3.65
C ALA A 46 6.97 -0.58 -2.43
N SER A 47 7.56 0.00 -1.38
CA SER A 47 7.57 -0.54 -0.03
C SER A 47 7.23 0.59 0.94
N ARG A 48 6.31 0.33 1.87
CA ARG A 48 5.78 1.29 2.84
C ARG A 48 5.61 0.58 4.18
N GLU A 49 5.70 1.33 5.26
CA GLU A 49 5.58 0.78 6.60
C GLU A 49 4.87 1.75 7.54
N THR A 50 4.13 1.23 8.51
CA THR A 50 3.54 2.01 9.59
C THR A 50 4.63 2.49 10.56
N LYS A 51 4.44 3.67 11.17
CA LYS A 51 5.38 4.21 12.16
C LYS A 51 4.63 4.64 13.42
N GLY A 52 4.62 3.79 14.44
CA GLY A 52 3.85 4.03 15.66
C GLY A 52 2.36 4.21 15.33
N ALA A 53 1.78 5.33 15.75
CA ALA A 53 0.39 5.69 15.49
C ALA A 53 0.09 6.09 14.03
N ILE A 54 1.11 6.29 13.21
CA ILE A 54 0.96 6.86 11.86
C ILE A 54 0.63 5.73 10.85
N PRO A 55 -0.54 5.78 10.18
CA PRO A 55 -0.87 4.85 9.10
C PRO A 55 0.10 4.94 7.92
N GLY A 56 0.35 3.82 7.27
CA GLY A 56 0.94 3.79 5.94
C GLY A 56 -0.12 3.99 4.86
N SER A 57 0.31 4.47 3.70
CA SER A 57 -0.57 4.60 2.54
C SER A 57 0.15 4.30 1.22
N TYR A 58 -0.62 3.84 0.23
CA TYR A 58 -0.16 3.68 -1.14
C TYR A 58 -1.24 4.11 -2.13
N SER A 59 -0.85 4.95 -3.07
CA SER A 59 -1.64 5.31 -4.25
C SER A 59 -0.69 5.47 -5.42
N ALA A 60 -1.15 5.17 -6.63
CA ALA A 60 -0.30 5.33 -7.81
C ALA A 60 -1.12 5.50 -9.09
N VAL A 61 -0.49 6.11 -10.09
CA VAL A 61 -0.89 6.02 -11.48
C VAL A 61 0.25 5.33 -12.22
N ILE A 62 -0.04 4.20 -12.86
CA ILE A 62 0.95 3.35 -13.53
C ILE A 62 0.60 3.24 -15.00
N ASP A 63 1.55 3.55 -15.88
CA ASP A 63 1.35 3.37 -17.32
C ASP A 63 1.24 1.87 -17.70
N MET A 64 0.25 1.60 -18.54
CA MET A 64 -0.04 0.30 -19.14
C MET A 64 -0.21 0.51 -20.66
N PRO A 65 0.90 0.65 -21.42
CA PRO A 65 0.84 0.87 -22.85
C PRO A 65 0.21 -0.31 -23.59
N GLY A 66 -0.50 -0.01 -24.68
CA GLY A 66 -1.12 -1.05 -25.51
C GLY A 66 -0.07 -1.92 -26.18
N GLY A 67 -0.38 -3.21 -26.41
CA GLY A 67 0.48 -4.13 -27.16
C GLY A 67 1.69 -4.67 -26.41
N ARG A 68 1.85 -4.38 -25.11
CA ARG A 68 2.99 -4.84 -24.30
C ARG A 68 2.68 -6.03 -23.36
N GLY A 69 1.60 -6.76 -23.63
CA GLY A 69 1.15 -7.88 -22.80
C GLY A 69 0.37 -7.46 -21.56
N SER A 70 0.16 -8.41 -20.65
CA SER A 70 -0.51 -8.18 -19.37
C SER A 70 0.39 -7.43 -18.39
N VAL A 71 -0.23 -6.71 -17.46
CA VAL A 71 0.44 -6.20 -16.27
C VAL A 71 -0.15 -6.90 -15.07
N THR A 72 0.71 -7.55 -14.29
CA THR A 72 0.36 -8.13 -13.00
C THR A 72 0.80 -7.19 -11.90
N LEU A 73 -0.12 -6.84 -11.01
CA LEU A 73 0.18 -6.15 -9.77
C LEU A 73 -0.04 -7.10 -8.59
N GLU A 74 0.96 -7.18 -7.73
CA GLU A 74 0.87 -7.95 -6.48
C GLU A 74 0.92 -6.97 -5.32
N PHE A 75 -0.09 -7.03 -4.45
CA PHE A 75 -0.16 -6.24 -3.23
C PHE A 75 0.05 -7.17 -2.05
N LYS A 76 1.06 -6.90 -1.24
CA LYS A 76 1.41 -7.73 -0.09
C LYS A 76 1.43 -6.89 1.16
N ILE A 77 0.59 -7.23 2.13
CA ILE A 77 0.72 -6.75 3.50
C ILE A 77 1.39 -7.82 4.35
N PHE A 78 2.26 -7.41 5.27
CA PHE A 78 2.90 -8.30 6.20
C PHE A 78 3.12 -7.62 7.54
N GLN A 79 3.04 -8.41 8.60
CA GLN A 79 3.33 -7.97 9.96
C GLN A 79 4.83 -7.72 10.14
N LYS A 80 5.17 -6.68 10.89
CA LYS A 80 6.53 -6.43 11.40
C LYS A 80 6.54 -6.62 12.92
N GLY A 81 7.41 -7.49 13.40
CA GLY A 81 7.48 -7.88 14.81
C GLY A 81 6.44 -8.93 15.18
N ASN A 82 6.17 -9.09 16.47
CA ASN A 82 5.48 -10.27 17.01
C ASN A 82 3.98 -10.07 17.31
N GLN A 83 3.40 -8.90 17.00
CA GLN A 83 1.97 -8.64 17.21
C GLN A 83 1.18 -8.50 15.90
N GLY A 84 0.07 -9.24 15.76
CA GLY A 84 -0.64 -9.44 14.49
C GLY A 84 -1.98 -8.74 14.31
N ALA A 85 -2.32 -7.73 15.11
CA ALA A 85 -3.56 -6.97 14.96
C ALA A 85 -3.36 -5.67 14.17
N GLY A 86 -4.15 -5.44 13.12
CA GLY A 86 -4.02 -4.29 12.20
C GLY A 86 -5.21 -4.20 11.24
N ASN A 87 -5.32 -3.07 10.54
CA ASN A 87 -6.37 -2.86 9.54
C ASN A 87 -5.78 -2.39 8.22
N ILE A 88 -6.50 -2.67 7.14
CA ILE A 88 -6.23 -2.17 5.79
C ILE A 88 -7.56 -1.86 5.11
N THR A 89 -7.62 -0.76 4.34
CA THR A 89 -8.79 -0.42 3.53
C THR A 89 -8.90 -1.32 2.31
N ASP A 90 -10.07 -1.37 1.68
CA ASP A 90 -10.26 -2.09 0.43
C ASP A 90 -9.25 -1.66 -0.65
N CYS A 91 -8.81 -2.63 -1.46
CA CYS A 91 -7.95 -2.38 -2.61
C CYS A 91 -8.81 -2.23 -3.87
N THR A 92 -8.87 -1.01 -4.40
CA THR A 92 -9.53 -0.74 -5.69
C THR A 92 -8.47 -0.48 -6.75
N VAL A 93 -8.62 -1.13 -7.92
CA VAL A 93 -7.74 -0.93 -9.07
C VAL A 93 -8.59 -0.56 -10.27
N ILE A 94 -8.32 0.59 -10.87
CA ILE A 94 -9.07 1.12 -12.00
C ILE A 94 -8.16 1.10 -13.22
N VAL A 95 -8.61 0.50 -14.32
CA VAL A 95 -7.89 0.58 -15.59
C VAL A 95 -8.67 1.50 -16.52
N THR A 96 -8.05 2.62 -16.89
CA THR A 96 -8.63 3.58 -17.83
C THR A 96 -7.90 3.56 -19.16
N LYS A 97 -8.64 3.78 -20.24
CA LYS A 97 -8.08 3.97 -21.58
C LYS A 97 -7.55 5.40 -21.68
N LYS A 98 -6.27 5.56 -22.05
CA LYS A 98 -5.70 6.87 -22.35
C LYS A 98 -6.21 7.30 -23.73
N ALA A 99 -6.93 8.43 -23.79
CA ALA A 99 -7.38 8.96 -25.07
C ALA A 99 -6.17 9.43 -25.88
N ALA A 100 -6.16 9.08 -27.17
CA ALA A 100 -5.06 9.46 -28.07
C ALA A 100 -5.22 10.90 -28.62
N SER A 101 -6.39 11.52 -28.43
CA SER A 101 -6.70 12.88 -28.88
C SER A 101 -7.94 13.44 -28.17
N GLY A 102 -8.11 14.77 -28.19
CA GLY A 102 -9.39 15.42 -27.86
C GLY A 102 -9.67 15.73 -26.38
N ILE A 103 -8.73 15.49 -25.45
CA ILE A 103 -8.90 15.90 -24.05
C ILE A 103 -8.24 17.27 -23.84
N SER A 104 -9.03 18.28 -23.45
CA SER A 104 -8.56 19.56 -22.94
C SER A 104 -9.09 19.72 -21.51
N ILE A 105 -8.20 19.95 -20.56
CA ILE A 105 -8.54 20.33 -19.19
C ILE A 105 -8.29 21.84 -19.12
N ARG A 106 -9.33 22.62 -18.87
CA ARG A 106 -9.26 24.07 -18.65
C ARG A 106 -9.78 24.39 -17.27
#